data_AF-A0A699ZYG2-F1
#
_entry.id   AF-A0A699ZYG2-F1
#
_cell.length_a   1.000
_cell.length_b   1.000
_cell.length_c   1.000
_cell.angle_alpha   90.00
_cell.angle_beta   90.00
_cell.angle_gamma   90.00
#
_symmetry.space_group_name_H-M   'P 1'
#
loop_
_entity.id
_entity.type
_entity.pdbx_description
1 polymer ?
#
loop_
_entity_poly.entity_id
_entity_poly.type
_entity_poly.pdbx_seq_one_letter_code
_entity_poly.pdbx_strand_id
1 'polypeptide(L)'
;MADKAKAAAKVEQERQHWVQAMREDEATKAARRAELARQKREDAELVQAGLAATVKREEEAAEQRRAALEKFEARANKASLQAVGDTQARLEREAALTALYAAQSEEKFQAATAAAAAKKAAARREQMRVNAAQLEEHAAQAAAAKAAVAAERVASERGTVHRGVGMSDAERQLNARILEEATRIVKRLMTLTEKILAKRSDNTSVRPGDNIWTKVDKLMTHDVCGPGTFGIFQKEFGPNAKVWDNERVVIIPDHYIFTADSRANRNVDILRDMATKYNIKYFYDITDRSNFKANPDYKGVCHIALAQEGHCKPGEVLFGTDSHTCNAGAFGQFATGVGNTDAGFILGTGKLLIKVPPTMRFVMDGQMPEWLQAKDLILQIIGEISVSGATYKAMEFAGSAIEAMTMEDRMTICNMVVEAGGKNGVVAPDKITFDYVRARTSEEFEPVYSDGGADYVQEFRSVSHPLAVKE
;
A
#
# COMPACT_ATOMS: atom_id res chain seq x y z
N MET A 1 65.42 51.30 83.84
CA MET A 1 65.22 49.86 84.14
C MET A 1 63.76 49.56 84.48
N ALA A 2 63.11 50.32 85.37
CA ALA A 2 61.71 50.12 85.76
C ALA A 2 60.67 50.22 84.61
N ASP A 3 60.83 51.16 83.67
CA ASP A 3 59.88 51.33 82.56
C ASP A 3 59.94 50.21 81.51
N LYS A 4 61.12 49.62 81.29
CA LYS A 4 61.27 48.44 80.42
C LYS A 4 60.61 47.20 81.03
N ALA A 5 60.66 47.04 82.35
CA ALA A 5 60.00 45.94 83.06
C ALA A 5 58.47 46.07 83.00
N LYS A 6 57.92 47.28 83.15
CA LYS A 6 56.47 47.53 82.99
C LYS A 6 56.00 47.29 81.55
N ALA A 7 56.78 47.71 80.55
CA ALA A 7 56.45 47.46 79.15
C ALA A 7 56.46 45.96 78.82
N ALA A 8 57.46 45.21 79.30
CA ALA A 8 57.53 43.75 79.12
C ALA A 8 56.37 43.01 79.79
N ALA A 9 55.99 43.42 81.01
CA ALA A 9 54.84 42.84 81.71
C ALA A 9 53.52 43.09 80.96
N LYS A 10 53.34 44.28 80.38
CA LYS A 10 52.17 44.61 79.57
C LYS A 10 52.08 43.77 78.30
N VAL A 11 53.20 43.58 77.60
CA VAL A 11 53.26 42.74 76.38
C VAL A 11 52.96 41.29 76.70
N GLU A 12 53.48 40.75 77.82
CA GLU A 12 53.18 39.38 78.24
C GLU A 12 51.70 39.21 78.64
N GLN A 13 51.10 40.21 79.29
CA GLN A 13 49.67 40.21 79.60
C GLN A 13 48.79 40.23 78.34
N GLU A 14 49.14 41.08 77.35
CA GLU A 14 48.44 41.13 76.07
C GLU A 14 48.59 39.82 75.29
N ARG A 15 49.78 39.21 75.31
CA ARG A 15 50.04 37.89 74.72
C ARG A 15 49.19 36.80 75.37
N GLN A 16 49.06 36.81 76.69
CA GLN A 16 48.21 35.84 77.41
C GLN A 16 46.73 36.01 77.06
N HIS A 17 46.23 37.24 76.95
CA HIS A 17 44.88 37.51 76.47
C HIS A 17 44.66 37.00 75.03
N TRP A 18 45.60 37.25 74.11
CA TRP A 18 45.49 36.76 72.74
C TRP A 18 45.50 35.23 72.65
N VAL A 19 46.35 34.56 73.44
CA VAL A 19 46.38 33.09 73.50
C VAL A 19 45.07 32.53 74.05
N GLN A 20 44.48 33.18 75.05
CA GLN A 20 43.19 32.76 75.60
C GLN A 20 42.05 32.96 74.61
N ALA A 21 41.99 34.11 73.94
CA ALA A 21 40.99 34.38 72.90
C ALA A 21 41.08 33.37 71.74
N MET A 22 42.28 32.98 71.31
CA MET A 22 42.46 31.95 70.28
C MET A 22 42.00 30.56 70.74
N ARG A 23 42.20 30.22 72.02
CA ARG A 23 41.70 28.95 72.58
C ARG A 23 40.17 28.92 72.64
N GLU A 24 39.54 30.03 73.01
CA GLU A 24 38.09 30.18 73.05
C GLU A 24 37.46 30.12 71.64
N ASP A 25 38.10 30.74 70.63
CA ASP A 25 37.68 30.66 69.23
C ASP A 25 37.83 29.24 68.66
N GLU A 26 38.94 28.54 68.92
CA GLU A 26 39.11 27.14 68.53
C GLU A 26 38.09 26.21 69.21
N ALA A 27 37.82 26.41 70.51
CA ALA A 27 36.77 25.65 71.22
C ALA A 27 35.39 25.88 70.59
N THR A 28 35.07 27.12 70.21
CA THR A 28 33.80 27.48 69.55
C THR A 28 33.70 26.85 68.16
N LYS A 29 34.79 26.87 67.38
CA LYS A 29 34.86 26.21 66.07
C LYS A 29 34.73 24.70 66.18
N ALA A 30 35.35 24.09 67.19
CA ALA A 30 35.24 22.66 67.46
C ALA A 30 33.80 22.25 67.83
N ALA A 31 33.13 23.01 68.70
CA ALA A 31 31.74 22.80 69.05
C ALA A 31 30.81 22.89 67.83
N ARG A 32 31.02 23.88 66.96
CA ARG A 32 30.23 24.05 65.73
C ARG A 32 30.46 22.92 64.72
N ARG A 33 31.68 22.40 64.62
CA ARG A 33 31.99 21.21 63.80
C ARG A 33 31.31 19.95 64.34
N ALA A 34 31.30 19.77 65.66
CA ALA A 34 30.63 18.64 66.31
C ALA A 34 29.11 18.67 66.08
N GLU A 35 28.48 19.85 66.22
CA GLU A 35 27.04 20.00 65.97
C GLU A 35 26.67 19.76 64.50
N LEU A 36 27.47 20.26 63.55
CA LEU A 36 27.26 19.98 62.13
C LEU A 36 27.43 18.48 61.80
N ALA A 37 28.37 17.80 62.45
CA ALA A 37 28.56 16.36 62.29
C ALA A 37 27.38 15.56 62.86
N ARG A 38 26.77 16.03 63.96
CA ARG A 38 25.55 15.45 64.54
C ARG A 38 24.36 15.61 63.59
N GLN A 39 24.11 16.81 63.09
CA GLN A 39 23.03 17.09 62.14
C GLN A 39 23.16 16.25 60.85
N LYS A 40 24.37 16.13 60.30
CA LYS A 40 24.61 15.28 59.12
C LYS A 40 24.33 13.80 59.36
N ARG A 41 24.53 13.30 60.58
CA ARG A 41 24.18 11.91 60.94
C ARG A 41 22.67 11.73 61.06
N GLU A 42 21.99 12.65 61.73
CA GLU A 42 20.53 12.65 61.86
C GLU A 42 19.84 12.73 60.47
N ASP A 43 20.33 13.59 59.57
CA ASP A 43 19.82 13.68 58.19
C ASP A 43 20.06 12.39 57.39
N ALA A 44 21.23 11.77 57.55
CA ALA A 44 21.56 10.52 56.87
C ALA A 44 20.67 9.35 57.33
N GLU A 45 20.34 9.29 58.62
CA GLU A 45 19.42 8.31 59.19
C GLU A 45 17.99 8.52 58.68
N LEU A 46 17.52 9.77 58.59
CA LEU A 46 16.20 10.10 58.02
C LEU A 46 16.10 9.72 56.54
N VAL A 47 17.15 9.98 55.75
CA VAL A 47 17.20 9.59 54.33
C VAL A 47 17.21 8.08 54.18
N GLN A 48 17.99 7.35 54.98
CA GLN A 48 17.97 5.88 54.95
C GLN A 48 16.61 5.30 55.35
N ALA A 49 15.96 5.85 56.39
CA ALA A 49 14.63 5.42 56.80
C ALA A 49 13.57 5.68 55.71
N GLY A 50 13.64 6.84 55.05
CA GLY A 50 12.77 7.19 53.92
C GLY A 50 12.98 6.28 52.71
N LEU A 51 14.23 5.94 52.39
CA LEU A 51 14.57 5.04 51.29
C LEU A 51 14.06 3.62 51.57
N ALA A 52 14.27 3.11 52.78
CA ALA A 52 13.78 1.79 53.20
C ALA A 52 12.25 1.69 53.15
N ALA A 53 11.55 2.74 53.59
CA ALA A 53 10.09 2.81 53.49
C ALA A 53 9.59 2.84 52.04
N THR A 54 10.33 3.50 51.14
CA THR A 54 9.99 3.58 49.71
C THR A 54 10.21 2.24 49.01
N VAL A 55 11.34 1.58 49.26
CA VAL A 55 11.64 0.24 48.74
C VAL A 55 10.55 -0.75 49.17
N LYS A 56 10.16 -0.73 50.44
CA LYS A 56 9.11 -1.60 50.96
C LYS A 56 7.76 -1.39 50.25
N ARG A 57 7.36 -0.15 49.98
CA ARG A 57 6.12 0.15 49.24
C ARG A 57 6.19 -0.33 47.79
N GLU A 58 7.33 -0.21 47.13
CA GLU A 58 7.51 -0.69 45.75
C GLU A 58 7.50 -2.22 45.68
N GLU A 59 8.09 -2.91 46.67
CA GLU A 59 8.02 -4.37 46.79
C GLU A 59 6.58 -4.85 46.99
N GLU A 60 5.83 -4.24 47.92
CA GLU A 60 4.41 -4.55 48.14
C GLU A 60 3.56 -4.29 46.88
N ALA A 61 3.82 -3.20 46.16
CA ALA A 61 3.14 -2.88 44.90
C ALA A 61 3.53 -3.85 43.76
N ALA A 62 4.77 -4.32 43.71
CA ALA A 62 5.22 -5.31 42.75
C ALA A 62 4.56 -6.68 42.99
N GLU A 63 4.39 -7.07 44.25
CA GLU A 63 3.69 -8.31 44.63
C GLU A 63 2.21 -8.25 44.26
N GLN A 64 1.54 -7.13 44.51
CA GLN A 64 0.15 -6.91 44.08
C GLN A 64 0.00 -6.95 42.55
N ARG A 65 0.94 -6.38 41.80
CA ARG A 65 0.96 -6.43 40.32
C ARG A 65 1.15 -7.86 39.81
N ARG A 66 2.03 -8.65 40.41
CA ARG A 66 2.21 -10.08 40.06
C ARG A 66 0.95 -10.88 40.32
N ALA A 67 0.33 -10.73 41.49
CA ALA A 67 -0.92 -11.42 41.82
C ALA A 67 -2.10 -11.02 40.90
N ALA A 68 -2.13 -9.77 40.42
CA ALA A 68 -3.11 -9.31 39.44
C ALA A 68 -2.86 -9.93 38.04
N LEU A 69 -1.58 -10.04 37.63
CA LEU A 69 -1.20 -10.67 36.36
C LEU A 69 -1.58 -12.15 36.35
N GLU A 70 -1.26 -12.90 37.42
CA GLU A 70 -1.63 -14.33 37.51
C GLU A 70 -3.15 -14.54 37.44
N LYS A 71 -3.94 -13.68 38.08
CA LYS A 71 -5.42 -13.72 37.98
C LYS A 71 -5.91 -13.39 36.58
N PHE A 72 -5.25 -12.45 35.88
CA PHE A 72 -5.59 -12.09 34.52
C PHE A 72 -5.24 -13.23 33.54
N GLU A 73 -4.05 -13.81 33.65
CA GLU A 73 -3.62 -14.97 32.84
C GLU A 73 -4.51 -16.19 33.09
N ALA A 74 -4.90 -16.48 34.33
CA ALA A 74 -5.82 -17.56 34.64
C ALA A 74 -7.22 -17.34 34.00
N ARG A 75 -7.72 -16.09 34.00
CA ARG A 75 -8.98 -15.73 33.33
C ARG A 75 -8.86 -15.80 31.81
N ALA A 76 -7.75 -15.32 31.25
CA ALA A 76 -7.48 -15.37 29.82
C ALA A 76 -7.33 -16.81 29.32
N ASN A 77 -6.62 -17.67 30.04
CA ASN A 77 -6.51 -19.09 29.70
C ASN A 77 -7.85 -19.82 29.79
N LYS A 78 -8.67 -19.53 30.81
CA LYS A 78 -10.03 -20.10 30.91
C LYS A 78 -10.93 -19.63 29.76
N ALA A 79 -10.89 -18.34 29.41
CA ALA A 79 -11.64 -17.79 28.29
C ALA A 79 -11.15 -18.36 26.94
N SER A 80 -9.84 -18.50 26.74
CA SER A 80 -9.25 -19.12 25.55
C SER A 80 -9.62 -20.60 25.42
N LEU A 81 -9.59 -21.39 26.51
CA LEU A 81 -9.99 -22.80 26.47
C LEU A 81 -11.48 -22.96 26.13
N GLN A 82 -12.32 -22.07 26.65
CA GLN A 82 -13.76 -22.07 26.36
C GLN A 82 -14.03 -21.62 24.90
N ALA A 83 -13.32 -20.60 24.42
CA ALA A 83 -13.38 -20.14 23.03
C ALA A 83 -12.85 -21.19 22.04
N VAL A 84 -11.81 -21.96 22.39
CA VAL A 84 -11.30 -23.07 21.58
C VAL A 84 -12.32 -24.21 21.50
N GLY A 85 -12.98 -24.56 22.61
CA GLY A 85 -14.06 -25.56 22.61
C GLY A 85 -15.25 -25.16 21.75
N ASP A 86 -15.71 -23.91 21.88
CA ASP A 86 -16.80 -23.36 21.07
C ASP A 86 -16.42 -23.23 19.59
N THR A 87 -15.16 -22.87 19.31
CA THR A 87 -14.62 -22.81 17.93
C THR A 87 -14.51 -24.20 17.31
N GLN A 88 -14.10 -25.21 18.07
CA GLN A 88 -13.99 -26.58 17.56
C GLN A 88 -15.38 -27.19 17.28
N ALA A 89 -16.35 -26.97 18.16
CA ALA A 89 -17.74 -27.37 17.90
C ALA A 89 -18.36 -26.64 16.69
N ARG A 90 -18.01 -25.36 16.49
CA ARG A 90 -18.42 -24.58 15.31
C ARG A 90 -17.75 -25.10 14.04
N LEU A 91 -16.44 -25.38 14.08
CA LEU A 91 -15.69 -25.93 12.94
C LEU A 91 -16.17 -27.33 12.55
N GLU A 92 -16.56 -28.18 13.52
CA GLU A 92 -17.14 -29.49 13.24
C GLU A 92 -18.53 -29.38 12.58
N ARG A 93 -19.37 -28.43 13.03
CA ARG A 93 -20.65 -28.12 12.35
C ARG A 93 -20.44 -27.52 10.96
N GLU A 94 -19.51 -26.58 10.80
CA GLU A 94 -19.17 -25.97 9.52
C GLU A 94 -18.55 -26.98 8.55
N ALA A 95 -17.70 -27.90 9.01
CA ALA A 95 -17.16 -28.99 8.20
C ALA A 95 -18.25 -29.96 7.75
N ALA A 96 -19.21 -30.30 8.64
CA ALA A 96 -20.36 -31.13 8.28
C ALA A 96 -21.29 -30.44 7.27
N LEU A 97 -21.57 -29.16 7.44
CA LEU A 97 -22.33 -28.34 6.49
C LEU A 97 -21.58 -28.18 5.16
N THR A 98 -20.26 -27.96 5.19
CA THR A 98 -19.41 -27.83 4.00
C THR A 98 -19.34 -29.14 3.23
N ALA A 99 -19.26 -30.29 3.91
CA ALA A 99 -19.31 -31.61 3.27
C ALA A 99 -20.69 -31.87 2.62
N LEU A 100 -21.77 -31.46 3.29
CA LEU A 100 -23.14 -31.56 2.75
C LEU A 100 -23.33 -30.64 1.53
N TYR A 101 -22.80 -29.42 1.58
CA TYR A 101 -22.82 -28.47 0.47
C TYR A 101 -21.89 -28.86 -0.67
N ALA A 102 -20.72 -29.45 -0.40
CA ALA A 102 -19.81 -29.96 -1.42
C ALA A 102 -20.48 -31.11 -2.20
N ALA A 103 -21.13 -32.05 -1.50
CA ALA A 103 -21.87 -33.13 -2.14
C ALA A 103 -23.04 -32.64 -3.03
N GLN A 104 -23.78 -31.61 -2.60
CA GLN A 104 -24.89 -31.04 -3.36
C GLN A 104 -24.45 -30.06 -4.48
N SER A 105 -23.29 -29.42 -4.32
CA SER A 105 -22.75 -28.47 -5.29
C SER A 105 -21.92 -29.16 -6.36
N GLU A 106 -21.25 -30.28 -6.08
CA GLU A 106 -20.46 -31.01 -7.08
C GLU A 106 -21.34 -31.60 -8.19
N GLU A 107 -22.53 -32.11 -7.87
CA GLU A 107 -23.48 -32.63 -8.86
C GLU A 107 -24.06 -31.51 -9.75
N LYS A 108 -24.40 -30.36 -9.16
CA LYS A 108 -24.91 -29.17 -9.89
C LYS A 108 -23.80 -28.43 -10.64
N PHE A 109 -22.59 -28.38 -10.10
CA PHE A 109 -21.42 -27.77 -10.71
C PHE A 109 -20.94 -28.62 -11.88
N GLN A 110 -20.86 -29.94 -11.77
CA GLN A 110 -20.53 -30.80 -12.91
C GLN A 110 -21.56 -30.68 -14.03
N ALA A 111 -22.86 -30.63 -13.71
CA ALA A 111 -23.92 -30.40 -14.70
C ALA A 111 -23.85 -29.01 -15.36
N ALA A 112 -23.64 -27.94 -14.58
CA ALA A 112 -23.54 -26.58 -15.09
C ALA A 112 -22.24 -26.35 -15.88
N THR A 113 -21.13 -26.95 -15.44
CA THR A 113 -19.83 -26.86 -16.12
C THR A 113 -19.84 -27.67 -17.41
N ALA A 114 -20.50 -28.83 -17.45
CA ALA A 114 -20.73 -29.58 -18.68
C ALA A 114 -21.63 -28.81 -19.65
N ALA A 115 -22.70 -28.17 -19.17
CA ALA A 115 -23.58 -27.34 -19.99
C ALA A 115 -22.88 -26.07 -20.52
N ALA A 116 -22.05 -25.42 -19.69
CA ALA A 116 -21.25 -24.26 -20.08
C ALA A 116 -20.12 -24.65 -21.06
N ALA A 117 -19.45 -25.79 -20.84
CA ALA A 117 -18.46 -26.33 -21.76
C ALA A 117 -19.09 -26.72 -23.11
N ALA A 118 -20.31 -27.29 -23.10
CA ALA A 118 -21.06 -27.59 -24.31
C ALA A 118 -21.48 -26.32 -25.06
N LYS A 119 -21.97 -25.28 -24.36
CA LYS A 119 -22.26 -23.96 -24.97
C LYS A 119 -21.00 -23.29 -25.53
N LYS A 120 -19.89 -23.33 -24.79
CA LYS A 120 -18.59 -22.77 -25.24
C LYS A 120 -18.04 -23.55 -26.44
N ALA A 121 -18.18 -24.87 -26.46
CA ALA A 121 -17.80 -25.70 -27.60
C ALA A 121 -18.69 -25.45 -28.82
N ALA A 122 -20.00 -25.26 -28.63
CA ALA A 122 -20.94 -24.91 -29.71
C ALA A 122 -20.65 -23.52 -30.27
N ALA A 123 -20.43 -22.51 -29.41
CA ALA A 123 -20.04 -21.17 -29.83
C ALA A 123 -18.69 -21.17 -30.56
N ARG A 124 -17.72 -21.97 -30.09
CA ARG A 124 -16.42 -22.12 -30.76
C ARG A 124 -16.53 -22.82 -32.12
N ARG A 125 -17.43 -23.81 -32.26
CA ARG A 125 -17.72 -24.46 -33.55
C ARG A 125 -18.38 -23.49 -34.52
N GLU A 126 -19.35 -22.70 -34.07
CA GLU A 126 -19.99 -21.70 -34.93
C GLU A 126 -19.00 -20.58 -35.31
N GLN A 127 -18.18 -20.11 -34.37
CA GLN A 127 -17.13 -19.14 -34.66
C GLN A 127 -16.09 -19.71 -35.64
N MET A 128 -15.69 -20.99 -35.51
CA MET A 128 -14.80 -21.63 -36.48
C MET A 128 -15.46 -21.76 -37.85
N ARG A 129 -16.77 -22.00 -37.92
CA ARG A 129 -17.54 -22.06 -39.17
C ARG A 129 -17.62 -20.69 -39.85
N VAL A 130 -17.88 -19.63 -39.07
CA VAL A 130 -17.90 -18.24 -39.55
C VAL A 130 -16.50 -17.82 -40.03
N ASN A 131 -15.45 -18.13 -39.26
CA ASN A 131 -14.07 -17.84 -39.65
C ASN A 131 -13.65 -18.62 -40.91
N ALA A 132 -14.09 -19.86 -41.07
CA ALA A 132 -13.83 -20.66 -42.27
C ALA A 132 -14.54 -20.07 -43.50
N ALA A 133 -15.80 -19.66 -43.36
CA ALA A 133 -16.54 -19.00 -44.43
C ALA A 133 -15.91 -17.65 -44.82
N GLN A 134 -15.46 -16.86 -43.84
CA GLN A 134 -14.71 -15.63 -44.08
C GLN A 134 -13.37 -15.90 -44.76
N LEU A 135 -12.64 -16.95 -44.37
CA LEU A 135 -11.40 -17.36 -45.02
C LEU A 135 -11.62 -17.78 -46.49
N GLU A 136 -12.71 -18.48 -46.78
CA GLU A 136 -13.09 -18.84 -48.16
C GLU A 136 -13.45 -17.60 -48.99
N GLU A 137 -14.22 -16.67 -48.42
CA GLU A 137 -14.56 -15.39 -49.06
C GLU A 137 -13.31 -14.55 -49.33
N HIS A 138 -12.40 -14.45 -48.35
CA HIS A 138 -11.14 -13.72 -48.49
C HIS A 138 -10.20 -14.40 -49.49
N ALA A 139 -10.17 -15.74 -49.55
CA ALA A 139 -9.41 -16.48 -50.56
C ALA A 139 -9.99 -16.25 -51.96
N ALA A 140 -11.32 -16.18 -52.11
CA ALA A 140 -11.98 -15.85 -53.37
C ALA A 140 -11.68 -14.41 -53.81
N GLN A 141 -11.73 -13.44 -52.88
CA GLN A 141 -11.35 -12.05 -53.15
C GLN A 141 -9.87 -11.90 -53.53
N ALA A 142 -8.97 -12.63 -52.85
CA ALA A 142 -7.55 -12.66 -53.18
C ALA A 142 -7.28 -13.32 -54.54
N ALA A 143 -8.02 -14.38 -54.89
CA ALA A 143 -7.95 -15.01 -56.21
C ALA A 143 -8.46 -14.07 -57.31
N ALA A 144 -9.57 -13.35 -57.07
CA ALA A 144 -10.10 -12.34 -57.99
C ALA A 144 -9.12 -11.17 -58.19
N ALA A 145 -8.48 -10.70 -57.12
CA ALA A 145 -7.44 -9.67 -57.19
C ALA A 145 -6.20 -10.15 -57.97
N LYS A 146 -5.75 -11.39 -57.75
CA LYS A 146 -4.66 -12.00 -58.55
C LYS A 146 -5.03 -12.12 -60.03
N ALA A 147 -6.27 -12.50 -60.34
CA ALA A 147 -6.77 -12.60 -61.70
C ALA A 147 -6.86 -11.23 -62.38
N ALA A 148 -7.28 -10.18 -61.65
CA ALA A 148 -7.30 -8.81 -62.13
C ALA A 148 -5.88 -8.30 -62.44
N VAL A 149 -4.91 -8.54 -61.55
CA VAL A 149 -3.50 -8.20 -61.76
C VAL A 149 -2.89 -8.97 -62.94
N ALA A 150 -3.24 -10.25 -63.11
CA ALA A 150 -2.80 -11.04 -64.26
C ALA A 150 -3.39 -10.51 -65.58
N ALA A 151 -4.66 -10.08 -65.57
CA ALA A 151 -5.30 -9.47 -66.72
C ALA A 151 -4.69 -8.09 -67.08
N GLU A 152 -4.37 -7.27 -66.08
CA GLU A 152 -3.66 -6.00 -66.26
C GLU A 152 -2.23 -6.20 -66.79
N ARG A 153 -1.53 -7.24 -66.32
CA ARG A 153 -0.19 -7.60 -66.79
C ARG A 153 -0.22 -8.07 -68.25
N VAL A 154 -1.19 -8.89 -68.64
CA VAL A 154 -1.41 -9.32 -70.04
C VAL A 154 -1.82 -8.14 -70.94
N ALA A 155 -2.55 -7.15 -70.40
CA ALA A 155 -2.85 -5.91 -71.10
C ALA A 155 -1.61 -5.01 -71.27
N SER A 156 -0.72 -4.96 -70.26
CA SER A 156 0.55 -4.22 -70.30
C SER A 156 1.60 -4.86 -71.22
N GLU A 157 1.62 -6.20 -71.34
CA GLU A 157 2.56 -6.93 -72.20
C GLU A 157 2.23 -6.77 -73.71
N ARG A 158 1.03 -6.27 -74.05
CA ARG A 158 0.69 -5.80 -75.41
C ARG A 158 1.07 -4.33 -75.67
N GLY A 159 1.67 -3.65 -74.69
CA GLY A 159 2.03 -2.24 -74.75
C GLY A 159 3.39 -1.95 -74.13
N THR A 160 4.45 -2.22 -74.91
CA THR A 160 5.79 -1.60 -74.81
C THR A 160 6.74 -2.06 -73.70
N VAL A 161 8.01 -2.01 -74.06
CA VAL A 161 9.21 -2.55 -73.43
C VAL A 161 9.80 -1.60 -72.38
N HIS A 162 10.43 -2.19 -71.34
CA HIS A 162 11.58 -1.72 -70.53
C HIS A 162 11.42 -1.23 -69.07
N ARG A 163 12.18 -1.96 -68.21
CA ARG A 163 12.94 -1.60 -66.99
C ARG A 163 12.24 -1.57 -65.62
N GLY A 164 12.89 -2.29 -64.69
CA GLY A 164 12.98 -1.93 -63.27
C GLY A 164 12.28 -2.89 -62.33
N VAL A 165 13.02 -3.84 -61.75
CA VAL A 165 12.54 -4.66 -60.63
C VAL A 165 12.52 -3.77 -59.38
N GLY A 166 11.39 -3.11 -59.15
CA GLY A 166 11.11 -2.37 -57.92
C GLY A 166 9.64 -2.54 -57.59
N MET A 167 9.33 -3.03 -56.39
CA MET A 167 7.96 -3.14 -55.88
C MET A 167 7.22 -1.82 -56.09
N SER A 168 6.10 -1.89 -56.80
CA SER A 168 5.24 -0.74 -57.09
C SER A 168 4.64 -0.18 -55.79
N ASP A 169 4.26 1.10 -55.79
CA ASP A 169 3.65 1.74 -54.62
C ASP A 169 2.32 1.07 -54.21
N ALA A 170 1.60 0.47 -55.17
CA ALA A 170 0.41 -0.33 -54.91
C ALA A 170 0.74 -1.63 -54.15
N GLU A 171 1.83 -2.32 -54.50
CA GLU A 171 2.29 -3.51 -53.77
C GLU A 171 2.81 -3.16 -52.37
N ARG A 172 3.43 -1.99 -52.20
CA ARG A 172 3.84 -1.50 -50.87
C ARG A 172 2.65 -1.18 -49.98
N GLN A 173 1.62 -0.52 -50.51
CA GLN A 173 0.39 -0.22 -49.76
C GLN A 173 -0.39 -1.49 -49.40
N LEU A 174 -0.45 -2.46 -50.31
CA LEU A 174 -1.10 -3.74 -50.04
C LEU A 174 -0.36 -4.54 -48.98
N ASN A 175 0.97 -4.61 -49.05
CA ASN A 175 1.78 -5.28 -48.03
C ASN A 175 1.71 -4.59 -46.67
N ALA A 176 1.65 -3.25 -46.63
CA ALA A 176 1.44 -2.51 -45.39
C ALA A 176 0.09 -2.84 -44.74
N ARG A 177 -1.00 -2.92 -45.53
CA ARG A 177 -2.33 -3.30 -45.04
C ARG A 177 -2.39 -4.74 -44.55
N ILE A 178 -1.77 -5.67 -45.28
CA ILE A 178 -1.69 -7.09 -44.86
C ILE A 178 -0.91 -7.21 -43.54
N LEU A 179 0.18 -6.46 -43.38
CA LEU A 179 0.98 -6.46 -42.16
C LEU A 179 0.21 -5.84 -40.98
N GLU A 180 -0.54 -4.76 -41.22
CA GLU A 180 -1.39 -4.11 -40.21
C GLU A 180 -2.53 -5.04 -39.75
N GLU A 181 -3.22 -5.69 -40.69
CA GLU A 181 -4.28 -6.67 -40.41
C GLU A 181 -3.74 -7.92 -39.69
N ALA A 182 -2.57 -8.44 -40.10
CA ALA A 182 -1.90 -9.57 -39.44
C ALA A 182 -1.42 -9.21 -38.03
N THR A 183 -0.90 -7.99 -37.82
CA THR A 183 -0.49 -7.49 -36.50
C THR A 183 -1.69 -7.34 -35.57
N ARG A 184 -2.85 -6.94 -36.12
CA ARG A 184 -4.12 -6.86 -35.38
C ARG A 184 -4.65 -8.24 -34.98
N ILE A 185 -4.48 -9.25 -35.83
CA ILE A 185 -4.85 -10.66 -35.56
C ILE A 185 -3.93 -11.32 -34.50
N VAL A 186 -2.69 -10.83 -34.33
CA VAL A 186 -1.70 -11.35 -33.36
C VAL A 186 -1.75 -10.64 -31.99
N LYS A 187 -2.52 -9.55 -31.85
CA LYS A 187 -2.57 -8.76 -30.61
C LYS A 187 -3.29 -9.53 -29.50
N ARG A 188 -2.55 -9.94 -28.47
CA ARG A 188 -3.11 -10.57 -27.25
C ARG A 188 -4.12 -9.63 -26.59
N LEU A 189 -5.30 -10.16 -26.29
CA LEU A 189 -6.33 -9.48 -25.50
C LEU A 189 -5.87 -9.44 -24.04
N MET A 190 -5.85 -8.25 -23.46
CA MET A 190 -5.31 -8.00 -22.12
C MET A 190 -6.37 -7.46 -21.17
N THR A 191 -6.28 -7.87 -19.90
CA THR A 191 -7.08 -7.28 -18.82
C THR A 191 -6.63 -5.84 -18.55
N LEU A 192 -7.41 -5.10 -17.74
CA LEU A 192 -7.09 -3.72 -17.37
C LEU A 192 -5.69 -3.65 -16.73
N THR A 193 -5.43 -4.53 -15.77
CA THR A 193 -4.12 -4.60 -15.10
C THR A 193 -3.00 -4.92 -16.09
N GLU A 194 -3.19 -5.91 -16.97
CA GLU A 194 -2.20 -6.26 -17.99
C GLU A 194 -1.89 -5.09 -18.93
N LYS A 195 -2.90 -4.30 -19.34
CA LYS A 195 -2.70 -3.13 -20.20
C LYS A 195 -1.95 -2.00 -19.51
N ILE A 196 -2.27 -1.71 -18.24
CA ILE A 196 -1.52 -0.71 -17.45
C ILE A 196 -0.06 -1.11 -17.40
N LEU A 197 0.21 -2.37 -17.07
CA LEU A 197 1.55 -2.91 -16.91
C LEU A 197 2.33 -2.98 -18.24
N ALA A 198 1.69 -3.39 -19.34
CA ALA A 198 2.29 -3.35 -20.66
C ALA A 198 2.71 -1.91 -21.01
N LYS A 199 1.80 -0.96 -20.88
CA LYS A 199 2.02 0.47 -21.18
C LYS A 199 3.10 1.12 -20.32
N ARG A 200 3.26 0.66 -19.08
CA ARG A 200 4.31 1.12 -18.15
C ARG A 200 5.57 0.27 -18.18
N SER A 201 5.68 -0.62 -19.15
CA SER A 201 6.90 -1.38 -19.44
C SER A 201 7.40 -1.05 -20.85
N ASP A 202 8.48 -1.71 -21.27
CA ASP A 202 8.97 -1.62 -22.65
C ASP A 202 8.34 -2.71 -23.56
N ASN A 203 7.23 -3.33 -23.12
CA ASN A 203 6.53 -4.40 -23.83
C ASN A 203 5.22 -3.93 -24.46
N THR A 204 4.92 -4.39 -25.68
CA THR A 204 3.64 -4.13 -26.35
C THR A 204 2.47 -4.96 -25.80
N SER A 205 2.77 -6.06 -25.10
CA SER A 205 1.81 -6.94 -24.44
C SER A 205 2.49 -7.71 -23.32
N VAL A 206 1.73 -8.09 -22.28
CA VAL A 206 2.23 -8.91 -21.17
C VAL A 206 1.26 -10.05 -20.86
N ARG A 207 1.73 -11.04 -20.09
CA ARG A 207 0.95 -12.21 -19.65
C ARG A 207 1.11 -12.44 -18.15
N PRO A 208 0.12 -13.03 -17.48
CA PRO A 208 0.28 -13.45 -16.09
C PRO A 208 1.48 -14.37 -15.94
N GLY A 209 2.35 -14.04 -14.99
CA GLY A 209 3.58 -14.77 -14.76
C GLY A 209 4.84 -14.15 -15.38
N ASP A 210 4.71 -13.23 -16.33
CA ASP A 210 5.86 -12.49 -16.88
C ASP A 210 6.51 -11.63 -15.79
N ASN A 211 7.83 -11.58 -15.76
CA ASN A 211 8.57 -10.62 -14.94
C ASN A 211 8.95 -9.41 -15.79
N ILE A 212 8.49 -8.22 -15.41
CA ILE A 212 8.66 -6.99 -16.18
C ILE A 212 9.23 -5.87 -15.32
N TRP A 213 10.08 -5.04 -15.91
CA TRP A 213 10.44 -3.74 -15.34
C TRP A 213 9.32 -2.75 -15.63
N THR A 214 8.68 -2.25 -14.58
CA THR A 214 7.58 -1.29 -14.67
C THR A 214 8.04 0.08 -14.22
N LYS A 215 7.78 1.11 -15.05
CA LYS A 215 7.98 2.52 -14.72
C LYS A 215 6.95 2.95 -13.68
N VAL A 216 7.41 3.67 -12.67
CA VAL A 216 6.58 4.15 -11.55
C VAL A 216 6.11 5.58 -11.85
N ASP A 217 4.81 5.80 -11.73
CA ASP A 217 4.24 7.13 -11.86
C ASP A 217 4.23 7.87 -10.52
N LYS A 218 3.90 7.18 -9.43
CA LYS A 218 3.95 7.71 -8.07
C LYS A 218 4.49 6.69 -7.07
N LEU A 219 5.35 7.14 -6.16
CA LEU A 219 5.72 6.42 -4.94
C LEU A 219 5.16 7.19 -3.74
N MET A 220 4.32 6.55 -2.96
CA MET A 220 3.88 7.07 -1.66
C MET A 220 4.68 6.45 -0.52
N THR A 221 5.05 7.25 0.46
CA THR A 221 5.51 6.75 1.76
C THR A 221 4.98 7.60 2.91
N HIS A 222 5.10 7.08 4.13
CA HIS A 222 4.55 7.66 5.35
C HIS A 222 5.54 7.48 6.51
N ASP A 223 5.18 8.00 7.67
CA ASP A 223 6.01 8.07 8.88
C ASP A 223 6.43 6.71 9.47
N VAL A 224 5.74 5.61 9.19
CA VAL A 224 6.20 4.29 9.64
C VAL A 224 7.38 3.80 8.80
N CYS A 225 7.23 3.84 7.47
CA CYS A 225 8.11 3.15 6.54
C CYS A 225 9.15 4.06 5.87
N GLY A 226 8.84 5.35 5.73
CA GLY A 226 9.64 6.31 4.98
C GLY A 226 11.06 6.49 5.52
N PRO A 227 11.32 6.57 6.84
CA PRO A 227 12.69 6.57 7.36
C PRO A 227 13.51 5.36 6.92
N GLY A 228 12.92 4.15 6.92
CA GLY A 228 13.58 2.93 6.45
C GLY A 228 13.84 2.97 4.94
N THR A 229 12.86 3.42 4.16
CA THR A 229 12.96 3.62 2.71
C THR A 229 14.10 4.56 2.33
N PHE A 230 14.18 5.74 2.94
CA PHE A 230 15.27 6.69 2.69
C PHE A 230 16.62 6.19 3.21
N GLY A 231 16.64 5.48 4.33
CA GLY A 231 17.86 4.87 4.86
C GLY A 231 18.45 3.81 3.91
N ILE A 232 17.60 2.92 3.36
CA ILE A 232 18.03 1.94 2.36
C ILE A 232 18.48 2.65 1.09
N PHE A 233 17.72 3.63 0.60
CA PHE A 233 18.12 4.41 -0.58
C PHE A 233 19.52 5.03 -0.42
N GLN A 234 19.77 5.71 0.69
CA GLN A 234 21.08 6.32 0.97
C GLN A 234 22.20 5.29 1.12
N LYS A 235 21.92 4.13 1.72
CA LYS A 235 22.88 3.06 1.90
C LYS A 235 23.29 2.45 0.56
N GLU A 236 22.32 2.14 -0.30
CA GLU A 236 22.55 1.37 -1.53
C GLU A 236 22.92 2.25 -2.74
N PHE A 237 22.41 3.48 -2.82
CA PHE A 237 22.73 4.43 -3.90
C PHE A 237 23.77 5.50 -3.49
N GLY A 238 24.06 5.62 -2.20
CA GLY A 238 25.01 6.58 -1.64
C GLY A 238 24.35 7.83 -1.05
N PRO A 239 25.01 8.50 -0.08
CA PRO A 239 24.41 9.59 0.70
C PRO A 239 24.07 10.85 -0.11
N ASN A 240 24.70 11.01 -1.29
CA ASN A 240 24.53 12.12 -2.22
C ASN A 240 23.70 11.76 -3.45
N ALA A 241 23.13 10.55 -3.51
CA ALA A 241 22.24 10.15 -4.60
C ALA A 241 21.02 11.07 -4.67
N LYS A 242 20.52 11.31 -5.88
CA LYS A 242 19.28 12.05 -6.10
C LYS A 242 18.12 11.07 -6.22
N VAL A 243 16.97 11.44 -5.68
CA VAL A 243 15.72 10.72 -6.00
C VAL A 243 15.44 10.85 -7.49
N TRP A 244 14.84 9.81 -8.10
CA TRP A 244 14.64 9.76 -9.55
C TRP A 244 13.79 10.92 -10.07
N ASP A 245 12.77 11.31 -9.29
CA ASP A 245 11.85 12.39 -9.59
C ASP A 245 11.19 12.87 -8.29
N ASN A 246 11.50 14.11 -7.88
CA ASN A 246 11.01 14.70 -6.63
C ASN A 246 9.54 15.16 -6.71
N GLU A 247 8.93 15.15 -7.89
CA GLU A 247 7.50 15.40 -8.11
C GLU A 247 6.69 14.10 -8.24
N ARG A 248 7.35 12.94 -8.23
CA ARG A 248 6.68 11.63 -8.22
C ARG A 248 6.73 10.92 -6.86
N VAL A 249 7.42 11.51 -5.88
CA VAL A 249 7.43 11.04 -4.50
C VAL A 249 6.42 11.84 -3.68
N VAL A 250 5.54 11.13 -3.00
CA VAL A 250 4.51 11.69 -2.12
C VAL A 250 4.75 11.20 -0.69
N ILE A 251 4.87 12.12 0.25
CA ILE A 251 5.12 11.81 1.67
C ILE A 251 3.96 12.31 2.50
N ILE A 252 3.31 11.41 3.24
CA ILE A 252 2.13 11.73 4.07
C ILE A 252 2.32 11.15 5.48
N PRO A 253 2.70 11.97 6.47
CA PRO A 253 2.72 11.53 7.87
C PRO A 253 1.29 11.44 8.43
N ASP A 254 0.81 10.24 8.74
CA ASP A 254 -0.54 10.01 9.25
C ASP A 254 -0.63 9.00 10.40
N HIS A 255 0.37 8.13 10.61
CA HIS A 255 0.31 7.09 11.65
C HIS A 255 0.81 7.59 13.01
N TYR A 256 1.85 8.43 13.01
CA TYR A 256 2.60 8.85 14.19
C TYR A 256 2.49 10.35 14.48
N ILE A 257 2.03 11.15 13.52
CA ILE A 257 2.04 12.62 13.56
C ILE A 257 1.39 13.26 14.81
N PHE A 258 0.39 12.61 15.42
CA PHE A 258 -0.30 13.09 16.63
C PHE A 258 -0.04 12.23 17.86
N THR A 259 0.99 11.38 17.83
CA THR A 259 1.34 10.56 18.98
C THR A 259 2.13 11.35 20.02
N ALA A 260 1.94 11.02 21.30
CA ALA A 260 2.74 11.59 22.38
C ALA A 260 4.14 10.94 22.50
N ASP A 261 4.39 9.83 21.80
CA ASP A 261 5.65 9.10 21.88
C ASP A 261 6.74 9.80 21.04
N SER A 262 7.74 10.35 21.74
CA SER A 262 8.93 10.94 21.12
C SER A 262 9.66 10.03 20.12
N ARG A 263 9.60 8.70 20.27
CA ARG A 263 10.21 7.76 19.34
C ARG A 263 9.46 7.68 18.02
N ALA A 264 8.12 7.71 18.09
CA ALA A 264 7.26 7.74 16.91
C ALA A 264 7.37 9.10 16.19
N ASN A 265 7.39 10.21 16.95
CA ASN A 265 7.58 11.55 16.39
C ASN A 265 8.91 11.75 15.68
N ARG A 266 9.99 11.09 16.13
CA ARG A 266 11.30 11.12 15.45
C ARG A 266 11.20 10.72 13.98
N ASN A 267 10.32 9.77 13.64
CA ASN A 267 10.19 9.35 12.24
C ASN A 267 9.66 10.49 11.36
N VAL A 268 8.73 11.28 11.87
CA VAL A 268 8.22 12.47 11.18
C VAL A 268 9.34 13.49 10.99
N ASP A 269 10.18 13.71 12.00
CA ASP A 269 11.35 14.59 11.88
C ASP A 269 12.32 14.12 10.79
N ILE A 270 12.60 12.82 10.72
CA ILE A 270 13.40 12.24 9.64
C ILE A 270 12.74 12.52 8.28
N LEU A 271 11.42 12.38 8.16
CA LEU A 271 10.73 12.69 6.90
C LEU A 271 10.83 14.16 6.52
N ARG A 272 10.76 15.09 7.48
CA ARG A 272 10.96 16.52 7.23
C ARG A 272 12.36 16.80 6.67
N ASP A 273 13.37 16.18 7.29
CA ASP A 273 14.76 16.29 6.85
C ASP A 273 14.94 15.70 5.44
N MET A 274 14.35 14.54 5.16
CA MET A 274 14.43 13.90 3.84
C MET A 274 13.65 14.68 2.77
N ALA A 275 12.46 15.18 3.08
CA ALA A 275 11.67 16.02 2.18
C ALA A 275 12.45 17.28 1.79
N THR A 276 13.10 17.93 2.77
CA THR A 276 13.96 19.09 2.53
C THR A 276 15.20 18.71 1.72
N LYS A 277 15.93 17.67 2.13
CA LYS A 277 17.18 17.22 1.48
C LYS A 277 16.97 16.87 0.02
N TYR A 278 15.89 16.19 -0.32
CA TYR A 278 15.58 15.74 -1.67
C TYR A 278 14.63 16.66 -2.43
N ASN A 279 14.30 17.82 -1.85
CA ASN A 279 13.39 18.80 -2.44
C ASN A 279 12.06 18.16 -2.89
N ILE A 280 11.47 17.32 -2.04
CA ILE A 280 10.23 16.60 -2.35
C ILE A 280 9.08 17.61 -2.40
N LYS A 281 8.42 17.70 -3.56
CA LYS A 281 7.35 18.66 -3.81
C LYS A 281 6.09 18.37 -3.00
N TYR A 282 5.74 17.09 -2.88
CA TYR A 282 4.48 16.63 -2.28
C TYR A 282 4.72 16.05 -0.88
N PHE A 283 4.95 16.93 0.09
CA PHE A 283 5.06 16.58 1.50
C PHE A 283 3.91 17.18 2.31
N TYR A 284 3.00 16.32 2.75
CA TYR A 284 1.71 16.70 3.37
C TYR A 284 1.76 16.63 4.90
N ASP A 285 2.68 17.40 5.50
CA ASP A 285 2.81 17.55 6.95
C ASP A 285 1.99 18.76 7.46
N ILE A 286 1.76 18.80 8.78
CA ILE A 286 1.16 19.95 9.44
C ILE A 286 2.14 21.14 9.44
N THR A 287 1.59 22.32 9.15
CA THR A 287 2.33 23.60 9.15
C THR A 287 2.43 24.18 10.57
N ASP A 288 1.30 24.28 11.29
CA ASP A 288 1.26 24.70 12.70
C ASP A 288 1.56 23.51 13.63
N ARG A 289 2.72 23.59 14.28
CA ARG A 289 3.25 22.59 15.21
C ARG A 289 3.29 23.10 16.66
N SER A 290 2.67 24.25 16.94
CA SER A 290 2.72 24.88 18.27
C SER A 290 2.09 24.02 19.37
N ASN A 291 1.10 23.20 19.01
CA ASN A 291 0.35 22.34 19.92
C ASN A 291 0.25 20.88 19.48
N PHE A 292 0.86 20.51 18.34
CA PHE A 292 0.81 19.16 17.76
C PHE A 292 -0.61 18.56 17.70
N LYS A 293 -1.59 19.34 17.26
CA LYS A 293 -2.95 18.88 16.98
C LYS A 293 -3.26 18.95 15.49
N ALA A 294 -4.24 18.15 15.06
CA ALA A 294 -4.78 18.25 13.72
C ALA A 294 -5.25 19.69 13.46
N ASN A 295 -4.75 20.26 12.38
CA ASN A 295 -5.07 21.60 11.92
C ASN A 295 -5.68 21.51 10.51
N PRO A 296 -6.22 22.61 9.96
CA PRO A 296 -6.88 22.59 8.65
C PRO A 296 -5.99 22.13 7.49
N ASP A 297 -4.67 22.16 7.64
CA ASP A 297 -3.73 21.74 6.59
C ASP A 297 -3.46 20.23 6.61
N TYR A 298 -3.85 19.52 7.68
CA TYR A 298 -3.68 18.08 7.80
C TYR A 298 -4.56 17.34 6.79
N LYS A 299 -3.95 16.49 5.97
CA LYS A 299 -4.63 15.78 4.87
C LYS A 299 -5.28 14.46 5.27
N GLY A 300 -5.07 13.99 6.50
CA GLY A 300 -5.67 12.74 6.96
C GLY A 300 -4.92 11.50 6.50
N VAL A 301 -5.66 10.38 6.44
CA VAL A 301 -5.14 9.06 6.07
C VAL A 301 -4.58 9.07 4.64
N CYS A 302 -3.39 8.50 4.47
CA CYS A 302 -2.59 8.60 3.25
C CYS A 302 -3.35 8.30 1.94
N HIS A 303 -4.17 7.25 1.89
CA HIS A 303 -4.90 6.88 0.67
C HIS A 303 -6.00 7.87 0.28
N ILE A 304 -6.65 8.47 1.27
CA ILE A 304 -7.64 9.54 1.04
C ILE A 304 -6.93 10.82 0.61
N ALA A 305 -5.82 11.17 1.27
CA ALA A 305 -5.00 12.32 0.89
C ALA A 305 -4.46 12.19 -0.54
N LEU A 306 -3.97 11.01 -0.96
CA LEU A 306 -3.57 10.74 -2.35
C LEU A 306 -4.69 11.05 -3.34
N ALA A 307 -5.90 10.57 -3.07
CA ALA A 307 -7.06 10.81 -3.91
C ALA A 307 -7.47 12.29 -3.94
N GLN A 308 -7.58 12.93 -2.76
CA GLN A 308 -8.05 14.30 -2.62
C GLN A 308 -7.07 15.34 -3.20
N GLU A 309 -5.78 15.05 -3.15
CA GLU A 309 -4.72 15.91 -3.70
C GLU A 309 -4.38 15.60 -5.16
N GLY A 310 -5.16 14.74 -5.83
CA GLY A 310 -5.06 14.51 -7.27
C GLY A 310 -3.91 13.62 -7.72
N HIS A 311 -3.38 12.76 -6.85
CA HIS A 311 -2.28 11.83 -7.19
C HIS A 311 -2.75 10.52 -7.84
N CYS A 312 -4.04 10.17 -7.70
CA CYS A 312 -4.59 8.95 -8.27
C CYS A 312 -5.15 9.20 -9.68
N LYS A 313 -4.33 9.00 -10.71
CA LYS A 313 -4.71 9.23 -12.11
C LYS A 313 -4.90 7.93 -12.90
N PRO A 314 -5.96 7.81 -13.72
CA PRO A 314 -6.24 6.60 -14.49
C PRO A 314 -5.09 6.15 -15.39
N GLY A 315 -4.85 4.83 -15.42
CA GLY A 315 -3.86 4.19 -16.29
C GLY A 315 -2.41 4.27 -15.78
N GLU A 316 -2.19 4.76 -14.57
CA GLU A 316 -0.87 4.87 -13.94
C GLU A 316 -0.53 3.70 -13.01
N VAL A 317 0.76 3.61 -12.66
CA VAL A 317 1.31 2.69 -11.66
C VAL A 317 1.71 3.46 -10.41
N LEU A 318 1.09 3.11 -9.28
CA LEU A 318 1.35 3.70 -7.98
C LEU A 318 1.85 2.62 -7.00
N PHE A 319 3.03 2.82 -6.44
CA PHE A 319 3.52 2.00 -5.33
C PHE A 319 3.49 2.79 -4.04
N GLY A 320 3.26 2.11 -2.93
CA GLY A 320 3.22 2.74 -1.62
C GLY A 320 3.83 1.83 -0.58
N THR A 321 4.42 2.39 0.48
CA THR A 321 4.97 1.59 1.58
C THR A 321 3.91 1.11 2.58
N ASP A 322 2.64 1.15 2.19
CA ASP A 322 1.48 0.70 2.95
C ASP A 322 0.70 -0.37 2.18
N SER A 323 0.13 -1.35 2.89
CA SER A 323 -0.58 -2.48 2.28
C SER A 323 -1.83 -2.06 1.50
N HIS A 324 -2.54 -1.03 1.96
CA HIS A 324 -3.81 -0.57 1.41
C HIS A 324 -3.65 0.40 0.24
N THR A 325 -2.44 0.55 -0.29
CA THR A 325 -2.16 1.31 -1.52
C THR A 325 -3.03 0.83 -2.69
N CYS A 326 -3.51 -0.43 -2.67
CA CYS A 326 -4.50 -0.96 -3.60
C CYS A 326 -5.80 -0.14 -3.70
N ASN A 327 -6.11 0.71 -2.71
CA ASN A 327 -7.21 1.68 -2.77
C ASN A 327 -7.21 2.52 -4.05
N ALA A 328 -6.04 2.94 -4.51
CA ALA A 328 -5.89 3.79 -5.69
C ALA A 328 -6.32 3.08 -7.00
N GLY A 329 -6.45 1.76 -7.01
CA GLY A 329 -6.98 1.04 -8.15
C GLY A 329 -8.48 1.29 -8.41
N ALA A 330 -9.21 1.94 -7.48
CA ALA A 330 -10.54 2.51 -7.72
C ALA A 330 -10.55 3.55 -8.86
N PHE A 331 -9.39 4.13 -9.18
CA PHE A 331 -9.18 5.09 -10.25
C PHE A 331 -8.73 4.44 -11.56
N GLY A 332 -8.72 3.11 -11.65
CA GLY A 332 -8.16 2.39 -12.80
C GLY A 332 -6.64 2.43 -12.85
N GLN A 333 -5.99 2.37 -11.68
CA GLN A 333 -4.53 2.26 -11.54
C GLN A 333 -4.10 0.83 -11.23
N PHE A 334 -2.84 0.51 -11.57
CA PHE A 334 -2.18 -0.60 -10.91
C PHE A 334 -1.52 -0.07 -9.63
N ALA A 335 -2.09 -0.43 -8.47
CA ALA A 335 -1.61 0.08 -7.20
C ALA A 335 -1.41 -1.03 -6.17
N THR A 336 -0.26 -1.05 -5.49
CA THR A 336 0.05 -2.09 -4.50
C THR A 336 1.05 -1.60 -3.47
N GLY A 337 0.91 -2.14 -2.26
CA GLY A 337 1.93 -2.01 -1.23
C GLY A 337 3.25 -2.69 -1.63
N VAL A 338 4.36 -2.10 -1.21
CA VAL A 338 5.72 -2.62 -1.38
C VAL A 338 6.52 -2.41 -0.09
N GLY A 339 7.58 -3.21 0.10
CA GLY A 339 8.47 -3.05 1.25
C GLY A 339 9.46 -1.89 1.10
N ASN A 340 10.14 -1.53 2.19
CA ASN A 340 11.12 -0.44 2.20
C ASN A 340 12.28 -0.63 1.20
N THR A 341 12.68 -1.88 0.95
CA THR A 341 13.73 -2.20 -0.03
C THR A 341 13.30 -1.84 -1.44
N ASP A 342 12.09 -2.24 -1.83
CA ASP A 342 11.52 -1.95 -3.14
C ASP A 342 11.27 -0.44 -3.29
N ALA A 343 10.74 0.21 -2.26
CA ALA A 343 10.55 1.67 -2.26
C ALA A 343 11.88 2.43 -2.36
N GLY A 344 12.93 1.97 -1.65
CA GLY A 344 14.28 2.55 -1.75
C GLY A 344 14.89 2.36 -3.15
N PHE A 345 14.62 1.22 -3.79
CA PHE A 345 15.01 0.97 -5.18
C PHE A 345 14.24 1.87 -6.17
N ILE A 346 12.94 2.08 -5.95
CA ILE A 346 12.13 3.01 -6.73
C ILE A 346 12.68 4.43 -6.57
N LEU A 347 13.01 4.87 -5.34
CA LEU A 347 13.61 6.18 -5.09
C LEU A 347 14.84 6.43 -5.97
N GLY A 348 15.68 5.41 -6.21
CA GLY A 348 16.86 5.54 -7.05
C GLY A 348 16.64 5.36 -8.55
N THR A 349 15.61 4.63 -8.97
CA THR A 349 15.49 4.18 -10.38
C THR A 349 14.20 4.58 -11.09
N GLY A 350 13.15 4.94 -10.34
CA GLY A 350 11.80 5.16 -10.88
C GLY A 350 11.17 3.92 -11.50
N LYS A 351 11.68 2.72 -11.17
CA LYS A 351 11.20 1.45 -11.72
C LYS A 351 11.13 0.38 -10.63
N LEU A 352 10.31 -0.65 -10.86
CA LEU A 352 10.30 -1.86 -10.05
C LEU A 352 10.14 -3.11 -10.93
N LEU A 353 10.83 -4.20 -10.57
CA LEU A 353 10.60 -5.51 -11.18
C LEU A 353 9.37 -6.13 -10.55
N ILE A 354 8.36 -6.43 -11.36
CA ILE A 354 7.13 -7.07 -10.89
C ILE A 354 6.85 -8.32 -11.71
N LYS A 355 6.17 -9.29 -11.10
CA LYS A 355 5.53 -10.37 -11.83
C LYS A 355 4.09 -9.97 -12.12
N VAL A 356 3.68 -10.06 -13.38
CA VAL A 356 2.32 -9.71 -13.81
C VAL A 356 1.31 -10.66 -13.15
N PRO A 357 0.32 -10.15 -12.40
CA PRO A 357 -0.64 -11.00 -11.70
C PRO A 357 -1.72 -11.52 -12.66
N PRO A 358 -2.22 -12.75 -12.49
CA PRO A 358 -3.46 -13.17 -13.13
C PRO A 358 -4.64 -12.38 -12.53
N THR A 359 -5.71 -12.17 -13.30
CA THR A 359 -6.86 -11.36 -12.87
C THR A 359 -8.07 -12.24 -12.57
N MET A 360 -8.66 -12.09 -11.37
CA MET A 360 -10.02 -12.52 -11.04
C MET A 360 -10.99 -11.40 -11.34
N ARG A 361 -12.16 -11.71 -11.91
CA ARG A 361 -13.18 -10.71 -12.23
C ARG A 361 -14.43 -10.91 -11.40
N PHE A 362 -14.98 -9.82 -10.87
CA PHE A 362 -16.21 -9.77 -10.09
C PHE A 362 -17.20 -8.86 -10.82
N VAL A 363 -18.19 -9.46 -11.47
CA VAL A 363 -19.21 -8.76 -12.24
C VAL A 363 -20.51 -8.68 -11.43
N MET A 364 -20.82 -7.48 -10.94
CA MET A 364 -21.97 -7.21 -10.10
C MET A 364 -22.98 -6.37 -10.86
N ASP A 365 -24.06 -7.01 -11.33
CA ASP A 365 -25.12 -6.37 -12.08
C ASP A 365 -26.38 -6.14 -11.22
N GLY A 366 -27.11 -5.07 -11.52
CA GLY A 366 -28.33 -4.66 -10.82
C GLY A 366 -28.11 -3.46 -9.90
N GLN A 367 -29.09 -3.22 -9.02
CA GLN A 367 -29.05 -2.14 -8.04
C GLN A 367 -28.74 -2.70 -6.65
N MET A 368 -27.84 -2.02 -5.92
CA MET A 368 -27.64 -2.27 -4.49
C MET A 368 -28.87 -1.75 -3.73
N PRO A 369 -29.46 -2.55 -2.81
CA PRO A 369 -30.49 -2.06 -1.91
C PRO A 369 -30.02 -0.85 -1.08
N GLU A 370 -30.91 0.07 -0.74
CA GLU A 370 -30.55 1.36 -0.12
C GLU A 370 -29.82 1.24 1.24
N TRP A 371 -30.00 0.13 1.94
CA TRP A 371 -29.36 -0.14 3.23
C TRP A 371 -28.03 -0.90 3.10
N LEU A 372 -27.61 -1.27 1.89
CA LEU A 372 -26.35 -1.96 1.64
C LEU A 372 -25.32 -1.00 1.05
N GLN A 373 -24.10 -1.09 1.56
CA GLN A 373 -22.99 -0.25 1.18
C GLN A 373 -21.94 -1.04 0.40
N ALA A 374 -21.03 -0.34 -0.26
CA ALA A 374 -19.86 -0.93 -0.91
C ALA A 374 -19.04 -1.81 0.06
N LYS A 375 -19.03 -1.45 1.35
CA LYS A 375 -18.42 -2.23 2.43
C LYS A 375 -19.05 -3.63 2.58
N ASP A 376 -20.37 -3.73 2.56
CA ASP A 376 -21.06 -5.02 2.71
C ASP A 376 -20.74 -5.94 1.53
N LEU A 377 -20.71 -5.38 0.32
CA LEU A 377 -20.38 -6.11 -0.89
C LEU A 377 -18.96 -6.69 -0.84
N ILE A 378 -17.95 -5.88 -0.51
CA ILE A 378 -16.57 -6.38 -0.46
C ILE A 378 -16.35 -7.35 0.69
N LEU A 379 -17.01 -7.17 1.84
CA LEU A 379 -17.00 -8.14 2.93
C LEU A 379 -17.60 -9.48 2.52
N GLN A 380 -18.71 -9.48 1.77
CA GLN A 380 -19.28 -10.73 1.25
C GLN A 380 -18.32 -11.41 0.28
N ILE A 381 -17.75 -10.67 -0.68
CA ILE A 381 -16.78 -11.21 -1.64
C ILE A 381 -15.61 -11.87 -0.89
N ILE A 382 -15.03 -11.19 0.10
CA ILE A 382 -13.93 -11.74 0.92
C ILE A 382 -14.41 -12.96 1.73
N GLY A 383 -15.63 -12.93 2.26
CA GLY A 383 -16.22 -14.07 2.97
C GLY A 383 -16.36 -15.32 2.09
N GLU A 384 -16.69 -15.14 0.81
CA GLU A 384 -16.83 -16.23 -0.16
C GLU A 384 -15.48 -16.77 -0.64
N ILE A 385 -14.49 -15.92 -0.88
CA ILE A 385 -13.19 -16.33 -1.42
C ILE A 385 -12.14 -16.60 -0.33
N SER A 386 -12.41 -16.25 0.93
CA SER A 386 -11.50 -16.26 2.09
C SER A 386 -10.34 -15.26 1.99
N VAL A 387 -9.60 -15.12 3.11
CA VAL A 387 -8.42 -14.24 3.24
C VAL A 387 -7.25 -14.58 2.31
N SER A 388 -7.30 -15.73 1.63
CA SER A 388 -6.27 -16.16 0.68
C SER A 388 -6.80 -16.40 -0.74
N GLY A 389 -8.09 -16.17 -0.99
CA GLY A 389 -8.72 -16.47 -2.29
C GLY A 389 -8.10 -15.74 -3.46
N ALA A 390 -7.69 -14.48 -3.23
CA ALA A 390 -7.08 -13.62 -4.23
C ALA A 390 -5.55 -13.54 -4.12
N THR A 391 -4.88 -14.44 -3.38
CA THR A 391 -3.41 -14.41 -3.21
C THR A 391 -2.66 -14.24 -4.55
N TYR A 392 -1.89 -13.15 -4.67
CA TYR A 392 -1.16 -12.70 -5.88
C TYR A 392 -2.05 -12.27 -7.06
N LYS A 393 -3.36 -12.42 -7.00
CA LYS A 393 -4.25 -12.11 -8.12
C LYS A 393 -4.65 -10.64 -8.10
N ALA A 394 -4.85 -10.04 -9.27
CA ALA A 394 -5.59 -8.79 -9.36
C ALA A 394 -7.09 -9.08 -9.24
N MET A 395 -7.85 -8.22 -8.58
CA MET A 395 -9.31 -8.29 -8.50
C MET A 395 -9.90 -7.17 -9.35
N GLU A 396 -10.55 -7.50 -10.46
CA GLU A 396 -11.20 -6.54 -11.36
C GLU A 396 -12.71 -6.52 -11.09
N PHE A 397 -13.23 -5.36 -10.67
CA PHE A 397 -14.63 -5.17 -10.35
C PHE A 397 -15.34 -4.45 -11.50
N ALA A 398 -16.47 -5.02 -11.94
CA ALA A 398 -17.24 -4.53 -13.08
C ALA A 398 -18.74 -4.77 -12.88
N GLY A 399 -19.55 -4.29 -13.81
CA GLY A 399 -20.99 -4.46 -13.80
C GLY A 399 -21.73 -3.22 -13.34
N SER A 400 -23.02 -3.17 -13.66
CA SER A 400 -23.87 -1.98 -13.47
C SER A 400 -23.93 -1.46 -12.02
N ALA A 401 -23.80 -2.33 -11.03
CA ALA A 401 -23.76 -1.90 -9.62
C ALA A 401 -22.47 -1.15 -9.28
N ILE A 402 -21.32 -1.59 -9.82
CA ILE A 402 -20.01 -0.94 -9.63
C ILE A 402 -19.95 0.38 -10.40
N GLU A 403 -20.52 0.42 -11.60
CA GLU A 403 -20.58 1.64 -12.42
C GLU A 403 -21.43 2.73 -11.74
N ALA A 404 -22.49 2.35 -11.01
CA ALA A 404 -23.35 3.28 -10.28
C ALA A 404 -22.71 3.84 -8.98
N MET A 405 -21.62 3.25 -8.48
CA MET A 405 -20.98 3.64 -7.23
C MET A 405 -20.25 4.99 -7.32
N THR A 406 -20.22 5.71 -6.20
CA THR A 406 -19.38 6.89 -6.01
C THR A 406 -17.89 6.52 -6.02
N MET A 407 -16.98 7.50 -6.10
CA MET A 407 -15.56 7.21 -5.97
C MET A 407 -15.21 6.66 -4.59
N GLU A 408 -15.87 7.15 -3.54
CA GLU A 408 -15.69 6.69 -2.16
C GLU A 408 -16.12 5.23 -1.97
N ASP A 409 -17.20 4.82 -2.63
CA ASP A 409 -17.65 3.43 -2.67
C ASP A 409 -16.63 2.52 -3.39
N ARG A 410 -16.13 2.96 -4.56
CA ARG A 410 -15.09 2.21 -5.30
C ARG A 410 -13.79 2.12 -4.51
N MET A 411 -13.38 3.21 -3.87
CA MET A 411 -12.24 3.27 -2.95
C MET A 411 -12.41 2.27 -1.80
N THR A 412 -13.60 2.15 -1.22
CA THR A 412 -13.92 1.16 -0.17
C THR A 412 -13.69 -0.27 -0.65
N ILE A 413 -14.15 -0.60 -1.85
CA ILE A 413 -13.97 -1.95 -2.44
C ILE A 413 -12.48 -2.22 -2.69
N CYS A 414 -11.79 -1.33 -3.39
CA CYS A 414 -10.37 -1.54 -3.75
C CYS A 414 -9.45 -1.53 -2.53
N ASN A 415 -9.78 -0.77 -1.48
CA ASN A 415 -9.03 -0.74 -0.22
C ASN A 415 -8.93 -2.13 0.42
N MET A 416 -10.03 -2.89 0.42
CA MET A 416 -10.10 -4.17 1.11
C MET A 416 -9.60 -5.37 0.29
N VAL A 417 -9.00 -5.14 -0.87
CA VAL A 417 -8.52 -6.22 -1.74
C VAL A 417 -7.34 -6.97 -1.12
N VAL A 418 -6.54 -6.27 -0.31
CA VAL A 418 -5.36 -6.88 0.33
C VAL A 418 -5.76 -7.89 1.41
N GLU A 419 -6.95 -7.77 1.99
CA GLU A 419 -7.54 -8.66 3.00
C GLU A 419 -7.89 -10.04 2.41
N ALA A 420 -8.08 -10.13 1.09
CA ALA A 420 -8.20 -11.40 0.35
C ALA A 420 -6.85 -11.93 -0.18
N GLY A 421 -5.74 -11.26 0.17
CA GLY A 421 -4.41 -11.51 -0.39
C GLY A 421 -4.21 -10.95 -1.80
N GLY A 422 -5.14 -10.12 -2.28
CA GLY A 422 -5.11 -9.54 -3.62
C GLY A 422 -3.90 -8.64 -3.82
N LYS A 423 -3.27 -8.75 -4.99
CA LYS A 423 -2.13 -7.92 -5.38
C LYS A 423 -2.55 -6.47 -5.67
N ASN A 424 -3.71 -6.30 -6.29
CA ASN A 424 -4.29 -5.02 -6.68
C ASN A 424 -5.79 -5.19 -6.92
N GLY A 425 -6.59 -4.16 -6.66
CA GLY A 425 -8.00 -4.10 -7.02
C GLY A 425 -8.23 -3.06 -8.09
N VAL A 426 -8.99 -3.31 -9.15
CA VAL A 426 -9.24 -2.30 -10.19
C VAL A 426 -10.71 -2.14 -10.53
N VAL A 427 -11.11 -0.88 -10.70
CA VAL A 427 -12.38 -0.48 -11.35
C VAL A 427 -12.01 0.27 -12.62
N ALA A 428 -12.68 -0.04 -13.73
CA ALA A 428 -12.45 0.69 -14.98
C ALA A 428 -12.86 2.17 -14.81
N PRO A 429 -12.01 3.13 -15.23
CA PRO A 429 -12.29 4.54 -15.02
C PRO A 429 -13.38 5.02 -15.98
N ASP A 430 -14.37 5.72 -15.44
CA ASP A 430 -15.51 6.26 -16.18
C ASP A 430 -15.72 7.75 -15.88
N LYS A 431 -16.90 8.28 -16.24
CA LYS A 431 -17.23 9.69 -16.03
C LYS A 431 -17.11 10.10 -14.55
N ILE A 432 -17.53 9.26 -13.60
CA ILE A 432 -17.45 9.54 -12.17
C ILE A 432 -15.98 9.69 -11.76
N THR A 433 -15.12 8.79 -12.25
CA THR A 433 -13.67 8.87 -12.04
C THR A 433 -13.07 10.13 -12.65
N PHE A 434 -13.43 10.45 -13.89
CA PHE A 434 -12.87 11.60 -14.60
C PHE A 434 -13.26 12.93 -13.96
N ASP A 435 -14.52 13.08 -13.57
CA ASP A 435 -15.01 14.28 -12.89
C ASP A 435 -14.28 14.47 -11.55
N TYR A 436 -14.08 13.39 -10.79
CA TYR A 436 -13.36 13.43 -9.52
C TYR A 436 -11.90 13.87 -9.69
N VAL A 437 -11.18 13.29 -10.65
CA VAL A 437 -9.75 13.56 -10.88
C VAL A 437 -9.55 14.98 -11.43
N ARG A 438 -10.33 15.39 -12.45
CA ARG A 438 -10.21 16.72 -13.07
C ARG A 438 -10.60 17.86 -12.13
N ALA A 439 -11.41 17.60 -11.12
CA ALA A 439 -11.69 18.58 -10.07
C ALA A 439 -10.48 18.85 -9.14
N ARG A 440 -9.44 17.99 -9.17
CA ARG A 440 -8.32 18.00 -8.23
C ARG A 440 -6.95 18.20 -8.87
N THR A 441 -6.81 17.89 -10.16
CA THR A 441 -5.58 18.12 -10.90
C THR A 441 -5.86 18.52 -12.34
N SER A 442 -4.98 19.36 -12.90
CA SER A 442 -4.94 19.70 -14.32
C SER A 442 -3.97 18.83 -15.13
N GLU A 443 -3.30 17.87 -14.48
CA GLU A 443 -2.42 16.93 -15.19
C GLU A 443 -3.23 15.99 -16.09
N GLU A 444 -2.74 15.81 -17.32
CA GLU A 444 -3.32 14.87 -18.26
C GLU A 444 -3.15 13.42 -17.77
N PHE A 445 -4.14 12.59 -18.10
CA PHE A 445 -4.14 11.16 -17.81
C PHE A 445 -4.73 10.39 -18.98
N GLU A 446 -4.29 9.15 -19.16
CA GLU A 446 -4.69 8.32 -20.30
C GLU A 446 -5.24 6.99 -19.78
N PRO A 447 -6.57 6.88 -19.64
CA PRO A 447 -7.21 5.68 -19.12
C PRO A 447 -6.98 4.50 -20.07
N VAL A 448 -6.98 3.32 -19.51
CA VAL A 448 -6.95 2.05 -20.26
C VAL A 448 -8.12 1.17 -19.82
N TYR A 449 -8.47 0.20 -20.66
CA TYR A 449 -9.67 -0.63 -20.48
C TYR A 449 -9.37 -2.06 -20.89
N SER A 450 -9.89 -3.06 -20.19
CA SER A 450 -9.80 -4.47 -20.61
C SER A 450 -10.24 -4.66 -22.07
N ASP A 451 -9.53 -5.50 -22.82
CA ASP A 451 -9.99 -5.91 -24.15
C ASP A 451 -11.25 -6.78 -24.04
N GLY A 452 -12.16 -6.65 -25.00
CA GLY A 452 -13.28 -7.56 -25.14
C GLY A 452 -12.77 -8.99 -25.38
N GLY A 453 -13.03 -9.89 -24.42
CA GLY A 453 -12.55 -11.27 -24.47
C GLY A 453 -11.18 -11.50 -23.82
N ALA A 454 -10.67 -10.56 -23.02
CA ALA A 454 -9.49 -10.81 -22.17
C ALA A 454 -9.69 -12.03 -21.25
N ASP A 455 -8.60 -12.75 -20.99
CA ASP A 455 -8.63 -13.97 -20.17
C ASP A 455 -8.58 -13.63 -18.67
N TYR A 456 -9.57 -14.10 -17.92
CA TYR A 456 -9.60 -14.05 -16.46
C TYR A 456 -9.39 -15.44 -15.88
N VAL A 457 -8.61 -15.55 -14.79
CA VAL A 457 -8.37 -16.85 -14.14
C VAL A 457 -9.64 -17.41 -13.53
N GLN A 458 -10.51 -16.51 -13.04
CA GLN A 458 -11.83 -16.80 -12.51
C GLN A 458 -12.74 -15.59 -12.77
N GLU A 459 -14.02 -15.82 -13.09
CA GLU A 459 -15.05 -14.79 -13.18
C GLU A 459 -16.22 -15.19 -12.28
N PHE A 460 -16.57 -14.29 -11.36
CA PHE A 460 -17.75 -14.37 -10.50
C PHE A 460 -18.79 -13.39 -11.05
N ARG A 461 -20.03 -13.84 -11.18
CA ARG A 461 -21.11 -13.00 -11.67
C ARG A 461 -22.34 -13.12 -10.78
N SER A 462 -22.82 -11.99 -10.28
CA SER A 462 -24.12 -11.88 -9.63
C SER A 462 -25.10 -11.18 -10.58
N VAL A 463 -26.22 -11.85 -10.89
CA VAL A 463 -27.25 -11.39 -11.84
C VAL A 463 -28.58 -11.05 -11.15
N SER A 464 -28.69 -11.29 -9.84
CA SER A 464 -29.92 -11.13 -9.08
C SER A 464 -29.60 -10.78 -7.63
N HIS A 465 -29.75 -9.49 -7.29
CA HIS A 465 -29.38 -8.91 -5.99
C HIS A 465 -27.93 -9.22 -5.59
N PRO A 466 -27.05 -8.21 -5.47
CA PRO A 466 -25.65 -8.41 -5.08
C PRO A 466 -25.45 -9.22 -3.78
N LEU A 467 -26.50 -9.33 -2.96
CA LEU A 467 -26.52 -9.93 -1.63
C LEU A 467 -27.79 -10.78 -1.40
N ALA A 468 -28.12 -11.73 -2.29
CA ALA A 468 -29.21 -12.68 -2.03
C ALA A 468 -28.83 -13.62 -0.87
N VAL A 469 -29.17 -13.21 0.36
CA VAL A 469 -29.20 -14.09 1.53
C VAL A 469 -30.17 -15.22 1.20
N LYS A 470 -29.67 -16.45 1.15
CA LYS A 470 -30.55 -17.62 1.17
C LYS A 470 -31.16 -17.67 2.57
N GLU A 471 -32.46 -17.36 2.64
CA GLU A 471 -33.30 -17.62 3.83
C GLU A 471 -33.26 -19.10 4.24
#